data_AF-A0A3D3NX28-F1
#
_entry.id   AF-A0A3D3NX28-F1
#
_cell.length_a   1.000
_cell.length_b   1.000
_cell.length_c   1.000
_cell.angle_alpha   90.00
_cell.angle_beta   90.00
_cell.angle_gamma   90.00
#
_symmetry.space_group_name_H-M   'P 1'
#
loop_
_entity.id
_entity.type
_entity.pdbx_description
1 polymer ?
#
loop_
_entity_poly.entity_id
_entity_poly.type
_entity_poly.pdbx_seq_one_letter_code
_entity_poly.pdbx_strand_id
1 'polypeptide(L)'
;LGRGSAAAIGFDQLSGGAREQVAAAFRLAMAEILAQAHDGCLPVVFDDAFAYSDPERVRRLQAMLDLAARRGLQIILLTCAPGDYALLGAREVTLA
;
A
#
# COMPACT_ATOMS: atom_id res chain seq x y z
N LEU A 1 28.65 20.11 13.83
CA LEU A 1 27.91 19.14 12.99
C LEU A 1 26.66 18.69 13.75
N GLY A 2 25.64 19.55 13.84
CA GLY A 2 24.39 19.24 14.52
C GLY A 2 23.43 18.59 13.54
N ARG A 3 23.13 17.30 13.73
CA ARG A 3 21.96 16.69 13.09
C ARG A 3 20.74 17.41 13.66
N GLY A 4 20.09 18.23 12.84
CA GLY A 4 18.79 18.80 13.20
C GLY A 4 17.87 17.65 13.57
N SER A 5 17.43 17.60 14.82
CA SER A 5 16.34 16.74 15.24
C SER A 5 15.13 17.18 14.43
N ALA A 6 14.84 16.47 13.33
CA ALA A 6 13.56 16.64 12.66
C ALA A 6 12.49 16.36 13.71
N ALA A 7 11.76 17.38 14.12
CA ALA A 7 10.66 17.22 15.06
C ALA A 7 9.71 16.16 14.49
N ALA A 8 9.41 15.13 15.27
CA ALA A 8 8.46 14.11 14.86
C ALA A 8 7.11 14.79 14.58
N ILE A 9 6.61 14.63 13.35
CA ILE A 9 5.32 15.19 12.94
C ILE A 9 4.23 14.28 13.51
N GLY A 10 3.28 14.85 14.26
CA GLY A 10 2.13 14.10 14.78
C GLY A 10 1.25 13.57 13.64
N PHE A 11 0.64 12.41 13.83
CA PHE A 11 -0.24 11.80 12.81
C PHE A 11 -1.42 12.72 12.45
N ASP A 12 -1.92 13.47 13.43
CA ASP A 12 -2.95 14.49 13.30
C ASP A 12 -2.53 15.69 12.44
N GLN A 13 -1.23 15.89 12.23
CA GLN A 13 -0.71 16.97 11.39
C GLN A 13 -0.54 16.54 9.92
N LEU A 14 -0.74 15.25 9.61
CA LEU A 14 -0.71 14.76 8.24
C LEU A 14 -1.99 15.12 7.49
N SER A 15 -1.87 15.41 6.19
CA SER A 15 -3.01 15.54 5.28
C SER A 15 -3.78 14.22 5.17
N GLY A 16 -5.06 14.27 4.76
CA GLY A 16 -5.91 13.08 4.63
C GLY A 16 -5.24 11.94 3.83
N GLY A 17 -4.74 12.24 2.62
CA GLY A 17 -4.05 11.24 1.81
C GLY A 17 -2.70 10.78 2.38
N ALA A 18 -1.99 11.62 3.14
CA ALA A 18 -0.78 11.18 3.83
C ALA A 18 -1.10 10.19 4.96
N ARG A 19 -2.19 10.41 5.70
CA ARG A 19 -2.69 9.47 6.71
C ARG A 19 -3.10 8.14 6.08
N GLU A 20 -3.75 8.17 4.93
CA GLU A 20 -4.13 6.97 4.17
C GLU A 20 -2.90 6.16 3.75
N GLN A 21 -1.85 6.80 3.21
CA GLN A 21 -0.60 6.14 2.85
C GLN A 21 0.10 5.50 4.05
N VAL A 22 0.19 6.22 5.17
CA VAL A 22 0.76 5.68 6.42
C VAL A 22 -0.06 4.50 6.94
N ALA A 23 -1.39 4.59 6.91
CA ALA A 23 -2.26 3.50 7.33
C ALA A 23 -2.12 2.27 6.43
N ALA A 24 -2.00 2.44 5.11
CA ALA A 24 -1.75 1.35 4.18
C ALA A 24 -0.37 0.69 4.42
N ALA A 25 0.69 1.48 4.59
CA ALA A 25 2.02 0.98 4.93
C ALA A 25 2.03 0.18 6.24
N PHE A 26 1.34 0.68 7.27
CA PHE A 26 1.22 0.00 8.55
C PHE A 26 0.49 -1.34 8.42
N ARG A 27 -0.61 -1.40 7.65
CA ARG A 27 -1.33 -2.67 7.37
C ARG A 27 -0.44 -3.69 6.66
N LEU A 28 0.36 -3.26 5.68
CA LEU A 28 1.30 -4.13 4.98
C LEU A 28 2.40 -4.64 5.93
N ALA A 29 2.98 -3.78 6.75
CA ALA A 29 3.97 -4.18 7.75
C ALA A 29 3.40 -5.20 8.74
N MET A 30 2.17 -5.00 9.23
CA MET A 30 1.49 -5.99 10.08
C MET A 30 1.27 -7.31 9.34
N ALA A 31 0.83 -7.26 8.08
CA ALA A 31 0.64 -8.45 7.26
C ALA A 31 1.94 -9.23 7.06
N GLU A 32 3.08 -8.55 6.83
CA GLU A 32 4.40 -9.18 6.72
C GLU A 32 4.79 -9.93 8.01
N ILE A 33 4.52 -9.33 9.18
CA ILE A 33 4.78 -9.97 10.47
C ILE A 33 3.88 -11.21 10.65
N LEU A 34 2.59 -11.07 10.34
CA LEU A 34 1.63 -12.17 10.49
C LEU A 34 1.88 -13.30 9.49
N ALA A 35 2.36 -13.01 8.28
CA ALA A 35 2.67 -14.01 7.27
C ALA A 35 3.68 -15.05 7.77
N GLN A 36 4.59 -14.69 8.68
CA GLN A 36 5.54 -15.64 9.28
C GLN A 36 4.84 -16.75 10.09
N ALA A 37 3.66 -16.47 10.64
CA ALA A 37 2.83 -17.45 11.35
C ALA A 37 1.88 -18.21 10.41
N HIS A 38 1.82 -17.85 9.13
CA HIS A 38 0.91 -18.39 8.11
C HIS A 38 1.68 -18.81 6.85
N ASP A 39 2.64 -19.74 7.01
CA ASP A 39 3.43 -20.35 5.93
C ASP A 39 4.15 -19.36 4.99
N GLY A 40 4.43 -18.14 5.46
CA GLY A 40 5.10 -17.10 4.70
C GLY A 40 4.22 -16.42 3.64
N CYS A 41 2.91 -16.70 3.60
CA CYS A 41 2.00 -16.16 2.60
C CYS A 41 0.66 -15.77 3.23
N LEU A 42 0.42 -14.47 3.37
CA LEU A 42 -0.84 -13.92 3.86
C LEU A 42 -1.52 -13.09 2.76
N PRO A 43 -2.79 -13.35 2.43
CA PRO A 43 -3.54 -12.51 1.51
C PRO A 43 -3.94 -11.18 2.14
N VAL A 44 -3.74 -10.10 1.40
CA VAL A 44 -4.17 -8.74 1.75
C VAL A 44 -5.07 -8.21 0.64
N VAL A 45 -6.31 -7.90 1.00
CA VAL A 45 -7.33 -7.39 0.06
C VAL A 45 -7.47 -5.88 0.24
N PHE A 46 -7.34 -5.13 -0.85
CA PHE A 46 -7.64 -3.72 -0.94
C PHE A 46 -8.88 -3.53 -1.80
N ASP A 47 -9.95 -2.96 -1.22
CA ASP A 47 -11.22 -2.68 -1.92
C ASP A 47 -11.38 -1.18 -2.11
N ASP A 48 -11.17 -0.71 -3.33
CA ASP A 48 -11.23 0.70 -3.76
C ASP A 48 -10.50 1.70 -2.83
N ALA A 49 -9.46 1.21 -2.14
CA ALA A 49 -8.83 1.90 -1.03
C ALA A 49 -8.11 3.20 -1.43
N PHE A 50 -8.06 3.52 -2.72
CA PHE A 50 -7.27 4.62 -3.27
C PHE A 50 -7.99 5.42 -4.37
N ALA A 51 -9.32 5.30 -4.49
CA ALA A 51 -10.15 5.99 -5.49
C ALA A 51 -9.95 7.53 -5.56
N TYR A 52 -9.52 8.14 -4.45
CA TYR A 52 -9.29 9.58 -4.32
C TYR A 52 -7.81 10.00 -4.47
N SER A 53 -6.93 9.07 -4.88
CA SER A 53 -5.49 9.35 -5.01
C SER A 53 -5.17 10.01 -6.34
N ASP A 54 -4.42 11.13 -6.29
CA ASP A 54 -3.82 11.70 -7.50
C ASP A 54 -2.79 10.74 -8.14
N PRO A 55 -2.45 10.90 -9.44
CA PRO A 55 -1.56 9.97 -10.15
C PRO A 55 -0.16 9.80 -9.53
N GLU A 56 0.34 10.82 -8.83
CA GLU A 56 1.62 10.78 -8.11
C GLU A 56 1.55 9.87 -6.87
N ARG A 57 0.41 9.86 -6.17
CA ARG A 57 0.16 8.97 -5.02
C ARG A 57 -0.05 7.53 -5.45
N VAL A 58 -0.73 7.30 -6.56
CA VAL A 58 -0.93 5.96 -7.14
C VAL A 58 0.42 5.30 -7.46
N ARG A 59 1.39 6.03 -8.04
CA ARG A 59 2.74 5.49 -8.29
C ARG A 59 3.46 5.02 -7.02
N ARG A 60 3.41 5.82 -5.95
CA ARG A 60 4.02 5.46 -4.67
C ARG A 60 3.37 4.24 -4.04
N LEU A 61 2.05 4.17 -4.13
CA LEU A 61 1.30 3.01 -3.67
C LEU A 61 1.71 1.76 -4.45
N GLN A 62 1.78 1.80 -5.77
CA GLN A 62 2.18 0.64 -6.57
C GLN A 62 3.56 0.12 -6.17
N ALA A 63 4.53 1.00 -5.94
CA ALA A 63 5.86 0.60 -5.46
C ALA A 63 5.79 -0.08 -4.08
N MET A 64 4.91 0.38 -3.20
CA MET A 64 4.69 -0.23 -1.89
C MET A 64 4.03 -1.61 -2.00
N LEU A 65 3.05 -1.77 -2.90
CA LEU A 65 2.37 -3.04 -3.15
C LEU A 65 3.33 -4.07 -3.80
N ASP A 66 4.16 -3.64 -4.77
CA ASP A 66 5.19 -4.49 -5.40
C ASP A 66 6.21 -4.97 -4.35
N LEU A 67 6.67 -4.07 -3.47
CA LEU A 67 7.57 -4.44 -2.38
C LEU A 67 6.95 -5.48 -1.43
N ALA A 68 5.70 -5.27 -1.04
CA ALA A 68 4.96 -6.19 -0.18
C ALA A 68 4.79 -7.57 -0.84
N ALA A 69 4.46 -7.61 -2.13
CA ALA A 69 4.35 -8.84 -2.90
C ALA A 69 5.70 -9.60 -2.96
N ARG A 70 6.80 -8.89 -3.23
CA ARG A 70 8.16 -9.47 -3.21
C ARG A 70 8.58 -10.03 -1.85
N ARG A 71 7.97 -9.54 -0.77
CA ARG A 71 8.21 -10.01 0.60
C ARG A 71 7.33 -11.19 1.01
N GLY A 72 6.51 -11.71 0.10
CA GLY A 72 5.72 -12.93 0.29
C GLY A 72 4.23 -12.70 0.51
N LEU A 73 3.75 -11.45 0.52
CA LEU A 73 2.32 -11.19 0.65
C LEU A 73 1.58 -11.45 -0.67
N GLN A 74 0.38 -12.04 -0.59
CA GLN A 74 -0.51 -12.13 -1.73
C GLN A 74 -1.40 -10.88 -1.76
N ILE A 75 -1.12 -9.96 -2.68
CA ILE A 75 -1.89 -8.72 -2.81
C ILE A 75 -3.06 -8.93 -3.77
N ILE A 76 -4.27 -8.63 -3.30
CA ILE A 76 -5.51 -8.66 -4.10
C ILE A 76 -6.07 -7.24 -4.10
N LEU A 77 -6.23 -6.66 -5.28
CA LEU A 77 -6.76 -5.31 -5.46
C LEU A 77 -8.07 -5.37 -6.22
N LEU A 78 -9.12 -4.82 -5.62
CA LEU A 78 -10.42 -4.60 -6.24
C LEU A 78 -10.54 -3.10 -6.53
N THR A 79 -10.80 -2.76 -7.80
CA THR A 79 -10.84 -1.36 -8.26
C THR A 79 -11.82 -1.21 -9.42
N CYS A 80 -12.47 -0.06 -9.50
CA CYS A 80 -13.26 0.36 -10.67
C CYS A 80 -12.40 1.11 -11.73
N ALA A 81 -11.15 1.44 -11.39
CA ALA A 81 -10.19 2.14 -12.24
C ALA A 81 -8.94 1.27 -12.49
N PRO A 82 -9.02 0.23 -13.35
CA PRO A 82 -7.89 -0.68 -13.59
C PRO A 82 -6.68 0.01 -14.22
N GLY A 83 -6.90 1.06 -15.03
CA GLY A 83 -5.84 1.83 -15.69
C GLY A 83 -4.83 2.44 -14.73
N ASP A 84 -5.26 2.79 -13.50
CA ASP A 84 -4.39 3.34 -12.46
C ASP A 84 -3.36 2.33 -11.96
N TYR A 85 -3.52 1.04 -12.25
CA TYR A 85 -2.67 -0.03 -11.74
C TYR A 85 -1.96 -0.83 -12.84
N ALA A 86 -2.06 -0.39 -14.10
CA ALA A 86 -1.51 -1.10 -15.26
C ALA A 86 0.01 -1.39 -15.15
N LEU A 87 0.76 -0.59 -14.39
CA LEU A 87 2.21 -0.76 -14.21
C LEU A 87 2.59 -1.81 -13.16
N LEU A 88 1.65 -2.35 -12.37
CA LEU A 88 1.96 -3.38 -11.38
C LEU A 88 2.36 -4.73 -12.02
N GLY A 89 2.00 -4.95 -13.29
CA GLY A 89 2.18 -6.25 -13.94
C GLY A 89 1.41 -7.39 -13.26
N ALA A 90 0.42 -7.05 -12.43
CA ALA A 90 -0.44 -8.00 -11.74
C ALA A 90 -1.38 -8.69 -12.73
N ARG A 91 -1.85 -9.89 -12.36
CA ARG A 91 -2.89 -10.57 -13.14
C ARG A 91 -4.20 -9.80 -12.99
N GLU A 92 -4.70 -9.24 -14.09
CA GLU A 92 -6.00 -8.59 -14.14
C GLU A 92 -7.12 -9.62 -14.37
N VAL A 93 -8.23 -9.46 -13.65
CA VAL A 93 -9.45 -10.24 -13.82
C VAL A 93 -10.62 -9.27 -13.85
N THR A 94 -11.31 -9.21 -14.99
CA THR A 94 -12.54 -8.41 -15.15
C THR A 94 -13.74 -9.25 -14.75
N LEU A 95 -14.59 -8.71 -13.88
CA LEU A 95 -15.87 -9.34 -13.53
C LEU A 95 -16.93 -8.91 -14.56
N ALA A 96 -17.66 -9.87 -15.12
CA ALA A 96 -18.70 -9.66 -16.13
C ALA A 96 -20.07 -9.37 -15.51
#